data_AF-A0A3R7YSU0-F1
#
_entry.id   AF-A0A3R7YSU0-F1
#
_cell.length_a   1.000
_cell.length_b   1.000
_cell.length_c   1.000
_cell.angle_alpha   90.00
_cell.angle_beta   90.00
_cell.angle_gamma   90.00
#
_symmetry.space_group_name_H-M   'P 1'
#
loop_
_entity.id
_entity.type
_entity.pdbx_description
1 polymer ?
#
loop_
_entity_poly.entity_id
_entity_poly.type
_entity_poly.pdbx_seq_one_letter_code
_entity_poly.pdbx_strand_id
1 'polypeptide(L)'
;MPTVSVPRDELFRRLGRTYSVHEFEELCFEFGIELDEVVEPGKDGSTETIYKIEVPANRYDLLCTEGISRALYAFNNPDAPLPAYRLEPATPQFTMTVKPAVNQVRPFVVCAILRNVTLTKAGLASFIEFQDKLHHTLC
;
A
#
# COMPACT_ATOMS: atom_id res chain seq x y z
N MET A 1 15.92 3.72 -2.58
CA MET A 1 14.81 2.76 -2.77
C MET A 1 13.52 3.56 -2.57
N PRO A 2 12.32 3.08 -2.97
CA PRO A 2 11.11 3.89 -2.81
C PRO A 2 10.78 4.13 -1.33
N THR A 3 10.58 5.41 -0.97
CA THR A 3 10.14 5.81 0.37
C THR A 3 8.63 6.05 0.37
N VAL A 4 7.95 5.50 1.38
CA VAL A 4 6.50 5.61 1.59
C VAL A 4 6.25 6.39 2.88
N SER A 5 5.42 7.42 2.81
CA SER A 5 5.01 8.22 3.96
C SER A 5 3.76 7.61 4.58
N VAL A 6 3.85 7.17 5.83
CA VAL A 6 2.77 6.45 6.51
C VAL A 6 2.38 7.19 7.80
N PRO A 7 1.09 7.51 8.00
CA PRO A 7 0.64 8.02 9.29
C PRO A 7 0.79 6.95 10.38
N ARG A 8 1.57 7.26 11.43
CA ARG A 8 1.92 6.30 12.49
C ARG A 8 0.67 5.74 13.17
N ASP A 9 -0.25 6.61 13.55
CA ASP A 9 -1.42 6.21 14.34
C ASP A 9 -2.39 5.37 13.51
N GLU A 10 -2.47 5.60 12.20
CA GLU A 10 -3.19 4.74 11.26
C GLU A 10 -2.53 3.36 11.16
N LEU A 11 -1.21 3.32 10.99
CA LEU A 11 -0.45 2.08 10.87
C LEU A 11 -0.62 1.22 12.13
N PHE A 12 -0.45 1.80 13.31
CA PHE A 12 -0.57 1.08 14.58
C PHE A 12 -1.99 0.59 14.82
N ARG A 13 -3.01 1.37 14.43
CA ARG A 13 -4.41 0.93 14.49
C ARG A 13 -4.65 -0.31 13.64
N ARG A 14 -4.06 -0.39 12.45
CA ARG A 14 -4.16 -1.56 11.56
C ARG A 14 -3.38 -2.77 12.07
N LEU A 15 -2.25 -2.53 12.73
CA LEU A 15 -1.46 -3.59 13.36
C LEU A 15 -2.07 -4.09 14.67
N GLY A 16 -3.02 -3.35 15.26
CA GLY A 16 -3.72 -3.72 16.49
C GLY A 16 -2.88 -3.55 17.76
N ARG A 17 -1.68 -2.95 17.66
CA ARG A 17 -0.83 -2.58 18.80
C ARG A 17 -0.05 -1.30 18.51
N THR A 18 0.27 -0.57 19.56
CA THR A 18 1.17 0.59 19.52
C THR A 18 2.61 0.13 19.74
N TYR A 19 3.55 0.75 19.04
CA TYR A 19 4.97 0.49 19.18
C TYR A 19 5.68 1.75 19.65
N SER A 20 6.74 1.58 20.43
CA SER A 20 7.79 2.60 20.53
C SER A 20 8.55 2.69 19.20
N VAL A 21 9.30 3.77 19.01
CA VAL A 21 10.12 3.96 17.80
C VAL A 21 11.13 2.81 17.66
N HIS A 22 11.81 2.45 18.75
CA HIS A 22 12.81 1.39 18.76
C HIS A 22 12.21 0.01 18.42
N GLU A 23 11.08 -0.36 19.04
CA GLU A 23 10.39 -1.63 18.71
C GLU A 23 9.93 -1.67 17.25
N PHE A 24 9.55 -0.52 16.68
CA PHE A 24 9.16 -0.45 15.28
C PHE A 24 10.36 -0.53 14.34
N GLU A 25 11.49 0.07 14.68
CA GLU A 25 12.75 -0.06 13.95
C GLU A 25 13.23 -1.51 13.90
N GLU A 26 13.21 -2.21 15.05
CA GLU A 26 13.54 -3.63 15.12
C GLU A 26 12.62 -4.48 14.25
N LEU A 27 11.30 -4.24 14.31
CA LEU A 27 10.33 -4.92 13.45
C LEU A 27 10.60 -4.67 11.96
N CYS A 28 10.89 -3.42 11.58
CA CYS A 28 11.25 -3.07 10.20
C CYS A 28 12.48 -3.85 9.75
N PHE A 29 13.53 -3.86 10.58
CA PHE A 29 14.78 -4.57 10.30
C PHE A 29 14.56 -6.09 10.14
N GLU A 30 13.82 -6.72 11.05
CA GLU A 30 13.49 -8.16 10.97
C GLU A 30 12.69 -8.50 9.70
N PHE A 31 11.80 -7.61 9.28
CA PHE A 31 11.00 -7.78 8.07
C PHE A 31 11.80 -7.48 6.78
N GLY A 32 12.87 -6.69 6.87
CA GLY A 32 13.70 -6.27 5.74
C GLY A 32 13.25 -4.97 5.07
N ILE A 33 12.67 -4.05 5.85
CA ILE A 33 12.39 -2.65 5.47
C ILE A 33 13.10 -1.71 6.45
N GLU A 34 13.21 -0.42 6.13
CA GLU A 34 13.92 0.55 6.97
C GLU A 34 13.02 1.73 7.35
N LEU A 35 13.02 2.10 8.64
CA LEU A 35 12.44 3.37 9.09
C LEU A 35 13.50 4.46 8.88
N ASP A 36 13.30 5.29 7.85
CA ASP A 36 14.26 6.32 7.42
C ASP A 36 14.12 7.60 8.26
N GLU A 37 12.89 8.11 8.40
CA GLU A 37 12.63 9.36 9.13
C GLU A 37 11.30 9.32 9.90
N VAL A 38 11.30 9.94 11.07
CA VAL A 38 10.08 10.24 11.84
C VAL A 38 9.81 11.75 11.79
N VAL A 39 8.73 12.14 11.11
CA VAL A 39 8.28 13.53 11.04
C VAL A 39 7.26 13.77 12.14
N GLU A 40 7.59 14.68 13.07
CA GLU A 40 6.71 15.07 14.16
C GLU A 40 5.62 16.05 13.71
N PRO A 41 4.44 16.02 14.37
CA PRO A 41 3.35 16.94 14.06
C PRO A 41 3.79 18.40 14.20
N GLY A 42 3.36 19.25 13.27
CA GLY A 42 3.71 20.66 13.21
C GLY A 42 4.97 20.96 12.38
N LYS A 43 5.81 19.96 12.09
CA LYS A 43 6.81 20.07 11.02
C LYS A 43 6.11 19.83 9.67
N ASP A 44 6.43 20.67 8.68
CA ASP A 44 5.89 20.62 7.31
C ASP A 44 4.36 20.71 7.19
N GLY A 45 3.67 21.26 8.19
CA GLY A 45 2.21 21.35 8.21
C GLY A 45 1.49 20.01 8.44
N SER A 46 2.23 18.98 8.85
CA SER A 46 1.67 17.68 9.25
C SER A 46 0.86 17.83 10.55
N THR A 47 -0.35 17.26 10.58
CA THR A 47 -1.20 17.24 11.77
C THR A 47 -0.94 16.06 12.69
N GLU A 48 -0.19 15.07 12.21
CA GLU A 48 0.09 13.80 12.89
C GLU A 48 1.52 13.34 12.60
N THR A 49 2.02 12.40 13.41
CA THR A 49 3.35 11.81 13.22
C THR A 49 3.38 10.94 11.96
N ILE A 50 4.32 11.22 11.06
CA ILE A 50 4.51 10.48 9.81
C ILE A 50 5.81 9.68 9.88
N TYR A 51 5.73 8.39 9.55
CA TYR A 51 6.88 7.52 9.36
C TYR A 51 7.22 7.44 7.88
N LYS A 52 8.45 7.76 7.53
CA LYS A 52 9.01 7.52 6.20
C LYS A 52 9.70 6.17 6.22
N ILE A 53 9.16 5.24 5.46
CA ILE A 53 9.63 3.85 5.41
C ILE A 53 10.21 3.59 4.03
N GLU A 54 11.47 3.18 3.99
CA GLU A 54 12.13 2.75 2.75
C GLU A 54 11.84 1.26 2.51
N VAL A 55 11.29 0.96 1.33
CA VAL A 55 10.88 -0.41 0.96
C VAL A 55 11.67 -0.93 -0.24
N PRO A 56 11.90 -2.25 -0.34
CA PRO A 56 12.55 -2.85 -1.49
C PRO A 56 11.82 -2.57 -2.80
N ALA A 57 12.56 -2.21 -3.86
CA ALA A 57 12.00 -1.87 -5.16
C ALA A 57 11.26 -3.04 -5.86
N ASN A 58 11.47 -4.27 -5.41
CA ASN A 58 10.82 -5.48 -5.93
C ASN A 58 9.50 -5.84 -5.20
N ARG A 59 9.10 -5.08 -4.18
CA ARG A 59 7.89 -5.32 -3.38
C ARG A 59 6.84 -4.24 -3.59
N TYR A 60 6.19 -4.26 -4.75
CA TYR A 60 5.17 -3.27 -5.13
C TYR A 60 3.95 -3.26 -4.20
N ASP A 61 3.70 -4.37 -3.50
CA ASP A 61 2.66 -4.47 -2.49
C ASP A 61 2.94 -3.59 -1.26
N LEU A 62 4.16 -3.09 -1.07
CA LEU A 62 4.56 -2.25 0.06
C LEU A 62 4.56 -0.75 -0.26
N LEU A 63 4.12 -0.33 -1.45
CA LEU A 63 4.14 1.09 -1.85
C LEU A 63 2.98 1.93 -1.27
N CYS A 64 2.25 1.39 -0.28
CA CYS A 64 1.15 2.08 0.40
C CYS A 64 0.99 1.59 1.85
N THR A 65 0.32 2.41 2.66
CA THR A 65 0.01 2.13 4.08
C THR A 65 -0.74 0.81 4.26
N GLU A 66 -1.75 0.53 3.43
CA GLU A 66 -2.54 -0.70 3.43
C GLU A 66 -1.65 -1.93 3.21
N GLY A 67 -0.70 -1.79 2.29
CA GLY A 67 0.24 -2.84 1.91
C GLY A 67 1.22 -3.18 3.01
N ILE A 68 1.91 -2.15 3.53
CA ILE A 68 2.86 -2.26 4.65
C ILE A 68 2.16 -2.83 5.88
N SER A 69 1.02 -2.25 6.27
CA SER A 69 0.27 -2.72 7.44
C SER A 69 -0.15 -4.19 7.31
N ARG A 70 -0.65 -4.62 6.15
CA ARG A 70 -1.02 -6.02 5.90
C ARG A 70 0.18 -6.95 5.98
N ALA A 71 1.30 -6.56 5.37
CA ALA A 71 2.50 -7.40 5.33
C ALA A 71 3.12 -7.55 6.73
N LEU A 72 3.25 -6.46 7.48
CA LEU A 72 3.73 -6.47 8.86
C LEU A 72 2.76 -7.19 9.81
N TYR A 73 1.45 -7.09 9.58
CA TYR A 73 0.47 -7.85 10.35
C TYR A 73 0.63 -9.36 10.15
N ALA A 74 0.75 -9.81 8.89
CA ALA A 74 0.96 -11.22 8.56
C ALA A 74 2.31 -11.75 9.09
N PHE A 75 3.36 -10.92 9.05
CA PHE A 75 4.67 -11.27 9.61
C PHE A 75 4.62 -11.51 11.12
N ASN A 76 3.94 -10.63 11.87
CA ASN A 76 3.78 -10.77 13.32
C ASN A 76 2.81 -11.88 13.73
N ASN A 77 1.93 -12.33 12.82
CA ASN A 77 0.88 -13.30 13.10
C ASN A 77 0.92 -14.43 12.05
N PRO A 78 1.91 -15.34 12.10
CA PRO A 78 2.10 -16.37 11.08
C PRO A 78 0.91 -17.35 10.99
N ASP A 79 0.18 -17.54 12.09
CA ASP A 79 -1.00 -18.41 12.15
C ASP A 79 -2.30 -17.69 11.74
N ALA A 80 -2.27 -16.38 11.49
CA ALA A 80 -3.45 -15.64 11.09
C ALA A 80 -3.89 -16.03 9.66
N PRO A 81 -5.21 -16.12 9.40
CA PRO A 81 -5.70 -16.44 8.08
C PRO A 81 -5.35 -15.33 7.09
N LEU A 82 -4.72 -15.69 5.98
CA LEU A 82 -4.43 -14.77 4.90
C LEU A 82 -5.73 -14.31 4.22
N PRO A 83 -5.80 -13.05 3.75
CA PRO A 83 -6.97 -12.56 3.02
C PRO A 83 -7.19 -13.37 1.74
N ALA A 84 -8.37 -13.97 1.64
CA ALA A 84 -8.77 -14.70 0.44
C ALA A 84 -9.38 -13.73 -0.60
N TYR A 85 -8.63 -13.45 -1.66
CA TYR A 85 -9.15 -12.68 -2.79
C TYR A 85 -9.94 -13.60 -3.72
N ARG A 86 -11.22 -13.29 -3.94
CA ARG A 86 -12.11 -14.04 -4.83
C ARG A 86 -12.68 -13.11 -5.88
N LEU A 87 -12.83 -13.63 -7.09
CA LEU A 87 -13.52 -12.93 -8.16
C LEU A 87 -15.01 -13.06 -7.91
N GLU A 88 -15.69 -11.93 -7.70
CA GLU A 88 -17.16 -11.92 -7.55
C GLU A 88 -17.83 -10.86 -8.44
N PRO A 89 -18.79 -11.27 -9.29
CA PRO A 89 -19.21 -12.66 -9.56
C PRO A 89 -18.10 -13.48 -10.25
N ALA A 90 -18.03 -14.79 -9.97
CA ALA A 90 -17.05 -15.71 -10.54
C ALA A 90 -16.94 -15.65 -12.08
N THR A 91 -18.02 -15.28 -12.78
CA THR A 91 -18.01 -14.96 -14.21
C THR A 91 -18.05 -13.45 -14.41
N PRO A 92 -17.05 -12.83 -15.06
CA PRO A 92 -17.04 -11.40 -15.35
C PRO A 92 -18.29 -10.97 -16.14
N GLN A 93 -19.01 -9.99 -15.60
CA GLN A 93 -20.20 -9.42 -16.25
C GLN A 93 -19.87 -8.32 -17.27
N PHE A 94 -18.63 -7.81 -17.22
CA PHE A 94 -18.18 -6.69 -18.05
C PHE A 94 -16.95 -7.13 -18.83
N THR A 95 -16.87 -6.73 -20.09
CA THR A 95 -15.76 -7.05 -20.99
C THR A 95 -15.16 -5.77 -21.55
N MET A 96 -13.82 -5.74 -21.66
CA MET A 96 -13.08 -4.69 -22.33
C MET A 96 -12.35 -5.29 -23.54
N THR A 97 -12.59 -4.74 -24.72
CA THR A 97 -12.06 -5.26 -25.98
C THR A 97 -11.00 -4.33 -26.56
N VAL A 98 -9.79 -4.85 -26.78
CA VAL A 98 -8.70 -4.12 -27.43
C VAL A 98 -8.85 -4.20 -28.95
N LYS A 99 -8.97 -3.06 -29.62
CA LYS A 99 -9.09 -3.01 -31.08
C LYS A 99 -7.70 -3.12 -31.74
N PRO A 100 -7.58 -3.73 -32.93
CA PRO A 100 -6.28 -3.89 -33.61
C PRO A 100 -5.53 -2.59 -33.88
N ALA A 101 -6.24 -1.45 -33.94
CA ALA A 101 -5.68 -0.13 -34.20
C ALA A 101 -4.58 0.30 -33.19
N VAL A 102 -4.57 -0.24 -31.96
CA VAL A 102 -3.58 0.13 -30.93
C VAL A 102 -2.40 -0.83 -30.82
N ASN A 103 -2.36 -1.90 -31.63
CA ASN A 103 -1.34 -2.96 -31.51
C ASN A 103 0.10 -2.46 -31.62
N GLN A 104 0.34 -1.40 -32.40
CA GLN A 104 1.68 -0.84 -32.62
C GLN A 104 2.12 0.15 -31.53
N VAL A 105 1.20 0.58 -30.64
CA VAL A 105 1.48 1.63 -29.64
C VAL A 105 1.33 1.08 -28.22
N ARG A 106 0.18 0.47 -27.89
CA ARG A 106 -0.11 -0.10 -26.57
C ARG A 106 -1.05 -1.30 -26.71
N PRO A 107 -0.51 -2.50 -27.00
CA PRO A 107 -1.30 -3.67 -27.40
C PRO A 107 -2.10 -4.33 -26.27
N PHE A 108 -1.77 -4.07 -25.00
CA PHE A 108 -2.39 -4.75 -23.86
C PHE A 108 -3.00 -3.77 -22.89
N VAL A 109 -4.18 -4.13 -22.36
CA VAL A 109 -4.83 -3.43 -21.25
C VAL A 109 -5.56 -4.45 -20.38
N VAL A 110 -5.48 -4.25 -19.07
CA VAL A 110 -6.16 -5.06 -18.05
C VAL A 110 -7.07 -4.17 -17.23
N CYS A 111 -8.23 -4.67 -16.81
CA CYS A 111 -9.16 -3.95 -15.95
C CYS A 111 -9.75 -4.86 -14.88
N ALA A 112 -10.08 -4.27 -13.74
CA ALA A 112 -10.83 -4.90 -12.67
C ALA A 112 -11.86 -3.90 -12.10
N ILE A 113 -12.95 -4.41 -11.53
CA ILE A 113 -13.99 -3.59 -10.91
C ILE A 113 -14.13 -4.01 -9.46
N LEU A 114 -13.87 -3.08 -8.53
CA LEU A 114 -14.19 -3.24 -7.12
C LEU A 114 -15.55 -2.58 -6.85
N ARG A 115 -16.47 -3.33 -6.25
CA ARG A 115 -17.84 -2.85 -5.97
C ARG A 115 -18.00 -2.49 -4.50
N ASN A 116 -18.90 -1.54 -4.22
CA ASN A 116 -19.30 -1.16 -2.87
C ASN A 116 -18.10 -0.73 -1.99
N VAL A 117 -17.10 -0.09 -2.59
CA VAL A 117 -15.94 0.44 -1.84
C VAL A 117 -16.35 1.72 -1.12
N THR A 118 -16.15 1.74 0.20
CA THR A 118 -16.31 2.97 0.99
C THR A 118 -15.02 3.78 0.91
N LEU A 119 -15.01 4.81 0.07
CA LEU A 119 -13.87 5.72 -0.06
C LEU A 119 -14.02 6.90 0.90
N THR A 120 -13.19 6.91 1.94
CA THR A 120 -13.00 8.10 2.78
C THR A 120 -12.02 9.07 2.11
N LYS A 121 -11.95 10.32 2.57
CA LYS A 121 -10.97 11.28 2.05
C LYS A 121 -9.53 10.77 2.17
N ALA A 122 -9.19 10.16 3.31
CA ALA A 122 -7.87 9.56 3.54
C ALA A 122 -7.63 8.34 2.65
N GLY A 123 -8.64 7.45 2.50
CA GLY A 123 -8.54 6.29 1.64
C GLY A 123 -8.38 6.65 0.15
N LEU A 124 -9.07 7.69 -0.31
CA LEU A 124 -8.90 8.20 -1.67
C LEU A 124 -7.51 8.81 -1.89
N ALA A 125 -7.02 9.60 -0.94
CA ALA A 125 -5.67 10.18 -1.02
C ALA A 125 -4.60 9.09 -1.10
N SER A 126 -4.69 8.08 -0.23
CA SER A 126 -3.77 6.93 -0.26
C SER A 126 -3.86 6.13 -1.56
N PHE A 127 -5.06 5.97 -2.12
CA PHE A 127 -5.24 5.29 -3.41
C PHE A 127 -4.59 6.04 -4.58
N ILE A 128 -4.70 7.37 -4.60
CA ILE A 128 -4.04 8.21 -5.61
C ILE A 128 -2.53 8.17 -5.42
N GLU A 129 -2.03 8.30 -4.20
CA GLU A 129 -0.59 8.22 -3.92
C GLU A 129 -0.01 6.87 -4.35
N PHE A 130 -0.71 5.78 -4.07
CA PHE A 130 -0.29 4.44 -4.52
C PHE A 130 -0.21 4.34 -6.05
N GLN A 131 -1.17 4.93 -6.78
CA GLN A 131 -1.12 5.02 -8.23
C GLN A 131 0.11 5.78 -8.71
N ASP A 132 0.39 6.95 -8.12
CA ASP A 132 1.55 7.77 -8.50
C ASP A 132 2.87 7.04 -8.20
N LYS A 133 2.97 6.35 -7.06
CA LYS A 133 4.16 5.55 -6.69
C LYS A 133 4.38 4.39 -7.65
N LEU A 134 3.32 3.68 -8.05
CA LEU A 134 3.41 2.63 -9.07
C LEU A 134 3.83 3.20 -10.42
N HIS A 135 3.27 4.34 -10.83
CA HIS A 135 3.69 5.02 -12.05
C HIS A 135 5.16 5.43 -11.98
N HIS A 136 5.65 5.99 -10.89
CA HIS A 136 7.07 6.38 -10.79
C HIS A 136 8.05 5.21 -10.70
N THR A 137 7.61 4.06 -10.19
CA THR A 137 8.51 2.92 -9.93
C THR A 137 8.50 1.89 -11.05
N LEU A 138 7.35 1.64 -11.66
CA LEU A 138 7.14 0.56 -12.63
C LEU A 138 6.79 1.05 -14.04
N CYS A 139 6.21 2.24 -14.18
CA CYS A 139 5.65 2.74 -15.45
C CYS A 139 6.31 4.04 -15.92
#